data_AF-A0A2H0YJQ2-F1
#
_entry.id   AF-A0A2H0YJQ2-F1
#
_cell.length_a   1.000
_cell.length_b   1.000
_cell.length_c   1.000
_cell.angle_alpha   90.00
_cell.angle_beta   90.00
_cell.angle_gamma   90.00
#
_symmetry.space_group_name_H-M   'P 1'
#
loop_
_entity.id
_entity.type
_entity.pdbx_description
1 polymer ?
#
loop_
_entity_poly.entity_id
_entity_poly.type
_entity_poly.pdbx_seq_one_letter_code
_entity_poly.pdbx_strand_id
1 'polypeptide(L)' 'MTEGTVKWFNESKGFGFIAQESGPDVFVHYSAIQGDGFKTLAEGDNVRFDVVQGNKGPQASNVTKA' A
#
# COMPACT_ATOMS: atom_id res chain seq x y z
N MET A 1 5.74 6.81 -9.16
CA MET A 1 5.24 7.34 -7.89
C MET A 1 3.82 7.85 -8.06
N THR A 2 2.91 7.20 -7.35
CA THR A 2 1.48 7.48 -7.26
C THR A 2 1.14 7.75 -5.80
N GLU A 3 0.17 8.61 -5.56
CA GLU A 3 -0.37 8.90 -4.23
C GLU A 3 -1.72 8.20 -4.05
N GLY A 4 -2.05 7.89 -2.81
CA GLY A 4 -3.32 7.28 -2.46
C GLY A 4 -3.53 7.21 -0.96
N THR A 5 -4.72 6.76 -0.58
CA THR A 5 -5.12 6.64 0.82
C THR A 5 -5.32 5.18 1.17
N VAL A 6 -4.79 4.74 2.30
CA VAL A 6 -4.95 3.38 2.78
C VAL A 6 -6.42 3.14 3.09
N LYS A 7 -7.05 2.23 2.32
CA LYS A 7 -8.46 1.89 2.47
C LYS A 7 -8.68 0.97 3.66
N TRP A 8 -7.77 0.03 3.85
CA TRP A 8 -7.66 -0.80 5.05
C TRP A 8 -6.34 -1.55 5.02
N PHE A 9 -5.85 -1.94 6.20
CA PHE A 9 -4.70 -2.81 6.35
C PHE A 9 -4.92 -3.76 7.52
N ASN A 10 -4.67 -5.04 7.31
CA ASN A 10 -4.75 -6.05 8.37
C ASN A 10 -3.33 -6.31 8.88
N GLU A 11 -3.00 -5.75 10.03
CA GLU A 11 -1.67 -5.83 10.63
C GLU A 11 -1.27 -7.29 10.94
N SER A 12 -2.24 -8.09 11.41
CA SER A 12 -2.02 -9.51 11.73
C SER A 12 -1.71 -10.36 10.49
N LYS A 13 -2.29 -10.02 9.34
CA LYS A 13 -2.04 -10.72 8.07
C LYS A 13 -0.95 -10.06 7.22
N GLY A 14 -0.55 -8.83 7.53
CA GLY A 14 0.50 -8.08 6.83
C GLY A 14 0.11 -7.64 5.41
N PHE A 15 -1.17 -7.41 5.14
CA PHE A 15 -1.60 -6.89 3.82
C PHE A 15 -2.86 -6.03 3.91
N GLY A 16 -3.10 -5.26 2.87
CA GLY A 16 -4.24 -4.36 2.75
C GLY A 16 -4.45 -3.86 1.32
N PHE A 17 -5.20 -2.78 1.20
CA PHE A 17 -5.44 -2.08 -0.06
C PHE A 17 -5.31 -0.58 0.09
N ILE A 18 -4.79 0.06 -0.96
CA ILE A 18 -4.66 1.51 -1.10
C ILE A 18 -5.62 1.95 -2.19
N ALA A 19 -6.49 2.91 -1.86
CA ALA A 19 -7.33 3.59 -2.84
C ALA A 19 -6.48 4.63 -3.57
N GLN A 20 -6.44 4.55 -4.90
CA GLN A 20 -5.81 5.57 -5.73
C GLN A 20 -6.78 6.74 -5.93
N GLU A 21 -6.26 7.94 -6.23
CA GLU A 21 -7.13 9.06 -6.66
C GLU A 21 -7.91 8.72 -7.95
N SER A 22 -7.29 7.93 -8.84
CA SER A 22 -7.91 7.43 -10.05
C SER A 22 -7.37 6.05 -10.39
N GLY A 23 -8.28 5.11 -10.66
CA GLY A 23 -7.95 3.72 -10.98
C GLY A 23 -8.51 2.70 -9.98
N PRO A 24 -8.14 1.43 -10.13
CA PRO A 24 -8.55 0.36 -9.22
C PRO A 24 -7.81 0.45 -7.87
N ASP A 25 -8.38 -0.17 -6.84
CA ASP A 25 -7.67 -0.35 -5.56
C ASP A 25 -6.38 -1.16 -5.79
N VAL A 26 -5.28 -0.72 -5.16
CA VAL A 26 -3.98 -1.34 -5.30
C VAL A 26 -3.68 -2.20 -4.07
N PHE A 27 -3.33 -3.46 -4.31
CA PHE A 27 -2.95 -4.38 -3.24
C PHE A 27 -1.61 -3.96 -2.60
N VAL A 28 -1.50 -3.99 -1.27
CA VAL A 28 -0.24 -3.72 -0.57
C VAL A 28 0.09 -4.84 0.40
N HIS A 29 1.33 -5.30 0.37
CA HIS A 29 1.90 -6.25 1.34
C HIS A 29 2.92 -5.55 2.23
N TYR A 30 3.06 -5.97 3.49
CA TYR A 30 3.96 -5.32 4.45
C TYR A 30 5.41 -5.24 3.95
N SER A 31 5.85 -6.20 3.14
CA SER A 31 7.20 -6.21 2.57
C SER A 31 7.48 -5.03 1.62
N ALA A 32 6.44 -4.42 1.05
CA ALA A 32 6.55 -3.27 0.17
C ALA A 32 6.73 -1.95 0.94
N ILE A 33 6.38 -1.93 2.22
CA ILE A 33 6.47 -0.75 3.08
C ILE A 33 7.95 -0.48 3.41
N GLN A 34 8.36 0.76 3.20
CA GLN A 34 9.70 1.26 3.51
C GLN A 34 9.75 1.73 4.96
N GLY A 35 10.94 1.67 5.55
CA GLY A 35 11.19 2.01 6.95
C GLY A 35 11.59 0.80 7.80
N ASP A 36 12.07 1.12 9.00
CA ASP A 36 12.56 0.16 9.97
C ASP A 36 11.48 -0.23 10.99
N GLY A 37 11.63 -1.40 11.61
CA GLY A 37 10.69 -1.89 12.63
C GLY A 37 9.42 -2.52 12.06
N PHE A 38 8.29 -2.32 12.75
CA PHE A 38 7.02 -2.96 12.39
C PHE A 38 6.34 -2.25 11.21
N LYS A 39 6.35 -2.91 10.05
CA LYS A 39 5.83 -2.40 8.78
C LYS A 39 4.31 -2.51 8.72
N THR A 40 3.61 -1.43 9.09
CA THR A 40 2.15 -1.36 9.08
C THR A 40 1.63 -0.04 8.51
N LEU A 41 0.36 -0.04 8.11
CA LEU A 41 -0.39 1.10 7.61
C LEU A 41 -1.69 1.22 8.41
N ALA A 42 -2.13 2.45 8.69
CA ALA A 42 -3.44 2.68 9.28
C ALA A 42 -4.45 3.07 8.19
N GLU A 43 -5.72 2.72 8.38
CA GLU A 43 -6.80 3.22 7.51
C GLU A 43 -6.82 4.75 7.53
N GLY A 44 -6.90 5.36 6.35
CA GLY A 44 -6.82 6.81 6.17
C GLY A 44 -5.40 7.36 6.04
N ASP A 45 -4.34 6.56 6.22
CA ASP A 45 -2.97 7.02 5.97
C ASP A 45 -2.80 7.43 4.49
N ASN A 46 -2.22 8.60 4.26
CA ASN A 46 -1.77 8.98 2.92
C ASN A 46 -0.40 8.36 2.65
N VAL A 47 -0.27 7.75 1.47
CA VAL A 47 0.93 7.00 1.10
C VAL A 47 1.35 7.31 -0.32
N ARG A 48 2.67 7.28 -0.53
CA ARG A 48 3.31 7.29 -1.84
C ARG A 48 3.83 5.91 -2.16
N PHE A 49 3.59 5.44 -3.38
CA PHE A 49 3.99 4.10 -3.81
C PHE A 49 4.19 4.04 -5.32
N ASP A 50 4.87 3.01 -5.77
CA ASP A 50 4.94 2.65 -7.18
C ASP A 50 3.99 1.49 -7.46
N VAL A 51 3.15 1.62 -8.49
CA VAL A 51 2.27 0.55 -8.95
C VAL A 51 3.06 -0.39 -9.85
N VAL A 52 3.10 -1.67 -9.48
CA VAL A 52 3.71 -2.72 -10.29
C VAL A 52 2.67 -3.80 -10.62
N GLN A 53 2.79 -4.41 -11.79
CA GLN A 53 1.89 -5.48 -12.20
C GLN A 53 2.31 -6.80 -11.54
N GLY A 54 1.47 -7.33 -10.65
CA GLY A 54 1.64 -8.65 -10.05
C GLY A 54 0.83 -9.73 -10.75
N ASN A 55 1.08 -10.98 -10.36
CA ASN A 55 0.36 -12.16 -10.86
C ASN A 55 -1.15 -12.13 -10.56
N LYS A 56 -1.59 -11.31 -9.59
CA LYS A 56 -2.98 -11.18 -9.14
C LYS A 56 -3.58 -9.78 -9.41
N GLY A 57 -2.90 -8.96 -10.22
CA GLY A 57 -3.31 -7.58 -10.49
C GLY A 57 -2.30 -6.54 -9.98
N PRO A 58 -2.68 -5.25 -10.01
CA PRO A 58 -1.85 -4.14 -9.54
C PRO A 58 -1.49 -4.29 -8.05
N GLN A 59 -0.21 -4.14 -7.72
CA GLN A 59 0.28 -4.12 -6.35
C GLN A 59 1.21 -2.93 -6.11
N ALA A 60 1.28 -2.46 -4.87
CA ALA A 60 2.12 -1.36 -4.45
C ALA A 60 3.52 -1.86 -4.10
N SER A 61 4.53 -1.08 -4.50
CA SER A 61 5.93 -1.24 -4.16
C SER A 61 6.50 0.09 -3.66
N ASN A 62 7.62 0.06 -2.94
CA ASN A 62 8.28 1.26 -2.39
C ASN A 62 7.31 2.15 -1.59
N VAL A 63 6.43 1.56 -0.79
CA VAL A 63 5.38 2.29 -0.08
C VAL A 63 5.98 3.11 1.06
N THR A 64 5.73 4.40 1.06
CA THR A 64 6.15 5.35 2.11
C THR A 64 4.94 6.11 2.63
N LYS A 65 4.88 6.36 3.93
CA LYS A 65 3.88 7.27 4.51
C LYS A 65 4.22 8.70 4.09
N ALA A 66 3.22 9.44 3.62
CA ALA A 66 3.37 10.82 3.17
C ALA A 66 3.41 11.81 4.34
#